data_AF-A0A967YTQ6-F1
#
_entry.id   AF-A0A967YTQ6-F1
#
_cell.length_a   1.000
_cell.length_b   1.000
_cell.length_c   1.000
_cell.angle_alpha   90.00
_cell.angle_beta   90.00
_cell.angle_gamma   90.00
#
_symmetry.space_group_name_H-M   'P 1'
#
loop_
_entity.id
_entity.type
_entity.pdbx_description
1 polymer ?
#
loop_
_entity_poly.entity_id
_entity_poly.type
_entity_poly.pdbx_seq_one_letter_code
_entity_poly.pdbx_strand_id
1 'polypeptide(L)' 'MLANLELLFQAPILNVQLLLDGLLIGAVFALSAYGLALVWGVMNVKNLAQGDLVIMGGYIAY' A
#
# COMPACT_ATOMS: atom_id res chain seq x y z
N MET A 1 -9.57 15.48 19.42
CA MET A 1 -9.70 14.15 18.81
C MET A 1 -11.07 13.93 18.19
N LEU A 2 -12.18 14.14 18.92
CA LEU A 2 -13.55 14.00 18.38
C LEU A 2 -13.85 14.94 17.20
N ALA A 3 -13.26 16.14 17.17
CA ALA A 3 -13.40 17.09 16.07
C ALA A 3 -12.96 16.53 14.69
N ASN A 4 -12.01 15.59 14.64
CA ASN A 4 -11.59 14.99 13.36
C ASN A 4 -12.62 14.01 12.80
N LEU A 5 -13.41 13.39 13.68
CA LEU A 5 -14.51 12.50 13.27
C LEU A 5 -15.70 13.30 12.73
N GLU A 6 -15.90 14.53 13.21
CA GLU A 6 -16.93 15.43 12.71
C GLU A 6 -16.69 15.83 11.24
N LEU A 7 -15.42 15.89 10.81
CA LEU A 7 -15.04 16.19 9.41
C LEU A 7 -15.60 15.16 8.42
N LEU A 8 -15.76 13.90 8.83
CA LEU A 8 -16.33 12.84 7.99
C LEU A 8 -17.80 13.09 7.63
N PHE A 9 -18.53 13.83 8.49
CA PHE A 9 -19.93 14.17 8.26
C PHE A 9 -20.10 15.56 7.63
N GLN A 10 -19.20 16.49 7.95
CA GLN A 10 -19.27 17.88 7.46
C GLN A 10 -18.72 18.05 6.04
N ALA A 11 -17.74 17.22 5.62
CA ALA A 11 -17.10 17.30 4.32
C ALA A 11 -17.15 15.94 3.58
N PRO A 12 -18.23 15.64 2.84
CA PRO A 12 -18.41 14.33 2.20
C PRO A 12 -17.37 14.02 1.12
N ILE A 13 -16.77 15.06 0.52
CA ILE A 13 -15.68 14.90 -0.46
C ILE A 13 -14.42 14.27 0.17
N LEU A 14 -14.18 14.54 1.46
CA LEU A 14 -13.03 14.02 2.20
C LEU A 14 -13.09 12.50 2.31
N ASN A 15 -14.30 11.93 2.45
CA ASN A 15 -14.49 10.49 2.56
C ASN A 15 -14.06 9.75 1.28
N VAL A 16 -14.32 10.34 0.12
CA VAL A 16 -13.90 9.77 -1.17
C VAL A 16 -12.38 9.81 -1.31
N GLN A 17 -11.76 10.92 -0.90
CA GLN A 17 -10.30 11.04 -0.87
C GLN A 17 -9.67 10.01 0.08
N LEU A 18 -10.19 9.88 1.30
CA LEU A 18 -9.72 8.88 2.29
C LEU A 18 -9.81 7.45 1.77
N LEU A 19 -10.91 7.09 1.09
CA LEU A 19 -11.07 5.78 0.47
C LEU A 19 -10.06 5.56 -0.66
N LEU A 20 -9.85 6.56 -1.51
CA LEU A 20 -8.86 6.49 -2.59
C LEU A 20 -7.45 6.38 -2.05
N ASP A 21 -7.06 7.20 -1.08
CA ASP A 21 -5.74 7.17 -0.45
C ASP A 21 -5.49 5.81 0.21
N GLY A 22 -6.47 5.29 0.96
CA GLY A 22 -6.39 3.97 1.57
C GLY A 22 -6.29 2.84 0.53
N LEU A 23 -7.05 2.91 -0.56
CA LEU A 23 -7.01 1.93 -1.64
C LEU A 23 -5.67 1.96 -2.38
N LEU A 24 -5.15 3.15 -2.70
CA LEU A 24 -3.88 3.30 -3.42
C LEU A 24 -2.70 2.81 -2.58
N ILE A 25 -2.64 3.20 -1.30
CA ILE A 25 -1.61 2.72 -0.38
C ILE A 25 -1.74 1.20 -0.19
N GLY A 26 -2.96 0.70 0.02
CA GLY A 26 -3.24 -0.73 0.12
C GLY A 26 -2.83 -1.51 -1.12
N ALA A 27 -3.05 -0.96 -2.32
CA ALA A 27 -2.66 -1.58 -3.58
C ALA A 27 -1.14 -1.71 -3.72
N VAL A 28 -0.37 -0.72 -3.29
CA VAL A 28 1.11 -0.79 -3.27
C VAL A 28 1.56 -1.97 -2.41
N PHE A 29 1.05 -2.08 -1.18
CA PHE A 29 1.40 -3.19 -0.30
C PHE A 29 0.94 -4.55 -0.83
N ALA A 30 -0.26 -4.61 -1.40
CA ALA A 30 -0.80 -5.83 -2.01
C ALA A 30 0.05 -6.31 -3.19
N LEU A 31 0.50 -5.39 -4.06
CA LEU A 31 1.38 -5.69 -5.19
C LEU A 31 2.75 -6.18 -4.72
N SER A 32 3.34 -5.54 -3.70
CA SER A 32 4.60 -5.99 -3.11
C SER A 32 4.51 -7.41 -2.54
N ALA A 33 3.42 -7.73 -1.82
CA ALA A 33 3.17 -9.07 -1.28
C ALA A 33 2.92 -10.10 -2.38
N TYR A 34 2.14 -9.74 -3.41
CA TYR A 34 1.85 -10.61 -4.54
C TYR A 34 3.11 -10.96 -5.35
N GLY A 35 4.04 -10.01 -5.48
CA GLY A 35 5.34 -10.27 -6.10
C GLY A 35 6.11 -11.41 -5.42
N LEU A 36 6.11 -11.46 -4.08
CA LEU A 36 6.77 -12.53 -3.33
C LEU A 36 6.02 -13.86 -3.50
N ALA A 37 4.68 -13.81 -3.50
CA ALA A 37 3.83 -14.98 -3.73
C ALA A 37 4.06 -15.62 -5.11
N LEU A 38 4.25 -14.82 -6.16
CA LEU A 38 4.55 -15.32 -7.50
C LEU A 38 5.93 -15.96 -7.61
N VAL A 39 6.95 -15.34 -7.00
CA VAL A 39 8.32 -15.86 -7.06
C VAL A 39 8.42 -17.21 -6.36
N TRP A 40 7.81 -17.35 -5.19
CA TRP A 40 7.80 -18.62 -4.46
C TRP A 40 6.85 -19.65 -5.07
N GLY A 41 5.68 -19.21 -5.55
CA GLY A 41 4.65 -20.10 -6.06
C GLY A 41 4.95 -20.68 -7.44
N VAL A 42 5.60 -19.91 -8.33
CA VAL A 42 5.77 -20.30 -9.74
C VAL A 42 7.20 -20.72 -10.06
N MET A 43 8.21 -20.05 -9.50
CA MET A 43 9.61 -20.25 -9.92
C MET A 43 10.41 -21.26 -9.09
N ASN A 44 9.88 -21.78 -7.97
CA ASN A 44 10.59 -22.67 -7.03
C ASN A 44 11.95 -22.13 -6.53
N VAL A 45 12.19 -20.82 -6.66
CA VAL A 45 13.42 -20.13 -6.21
C VAL A 45 13.05 -19.07 -5.19
N LYS A 46 13.85 -18.97 -4.12
CA LYS A 46 13.63 -18.04 -3.02
C LYS A 46 14.41 -16.76 -3.27
N ASN A 47 13.75 -15.74 -3.84
CA ASN A 47 14.37 -14.41 -4.00
C ASN A 47 14.21 -13.58 -2.71
N LEU A 48 15.26 -13.54 -1.89
CA LEU A 48 15.28 -12.73 -0.66
C LEU A 48 15.53 -11.24 -0.94
N ALA A 49 16.17 -10.90 -2.06
CA ALA A 49 16.47 -9.50 -2.43
C ALA A 49 15.22 -8.70 -2.82
N GLN A 50 14.08 -9.36 -3.06
CA GLN A 50 12.84 -8.70 -3.43
C GLN A 50 12.33 -7.75 -2.36
N GLY A 51 12.47 -8.12 -1.08
CA GLY A 51 12.09 -7.25 0.04
C GLY A 51 12.93 -5.98 0.07
N ASP A 52 14.26 -6.12 -0.07
CA ASP A 52 15.20 -5.00 -0.06
C ASP A 52 14.95 -4.03 -1.23
N LEU A 53 14.61 -4.55 -2.41
CA LEU A 53 14.26 -3.73 -3.58
C LEU A 53 12.96 -2.95 -3.39
N VAL A 54 11.95 -3.53 -2.73
CA VAL A 54 10.70 -2.81 -2.40
C VAL A 54 10.98 -1.65 -1.44
N ILE A 55 11.81 -1.87 -0.41
CA ILE A 55 12.20 -0.82 0.54
C ILE A 55 13.02 0.27 -0.16
N MET A 56 13.97 -0.10 -1.03
CA MET A 56 14.74 0.86 -1.82
C MET A 56 13.85 1.72 -2.73
N GLY A 57 12.84 1.11 -3.37
CA GLY A 57 11.85 1.84 -4.15
C GLY A 57 11.05 2.85 -3.31
N GLY A 58 10.72 2.48 -2.07
CA GLY A 58 10.08 3.39 -1.10
C GLY A 58 10.94 4.61 -0.76
N TYR A 59 12.26 4.44 -0.58
CA TYR A 59 13.18 5.55 -0.35
C TYR A 59 13.38 6.46 -1.58
N ILE A 60 13.23 5.93 -2.80
CA ILE A 60 13.39 6.72 -4.03
C ILE A 60 12.12 7.53 -4.34
N ALA A 61 10.94 7.01 -3.98
CA ALA A 61 9.66 7.66 -4.26
C ALA A 61 9.37 8.87 -3.36
N TYR A 62 10.16 9.05 -2.28
CA TYR A 62 10.06 10.14 -1.32
C TYR A 62 11.25 11.09 -1.44
#